data_AF-A0AAE3GRE1-F1
#
_entry.id   AF-A0AAE3GRE1-F1
#
_cell.length_a   1.000
_cell.length_b   1.000
_cell.length_c   1.000
_cell.angle_alpha   90.00
_cell.angle_beta   90.00
_cell.angle_gamma   90.00
#
_symmetry.space_group_name_H-M   'P 1'
#
loop_
_entity.id
_entity.type
_entity.pdbx_description
1 polymer ?
#
loop_
_entity_poly.entity_id
_entity_poly.type
_entity_poly.pdbx_seq_one_letter_code
_entity_poly.pdbx_strand_id
1 'polypeptide(L)'
;MNNHFLAHLPSRALPSRLLASGLCLGLLGILGVSIGSDLLVAPAVAEAQIPSTKEVSTQNLIGKWEGEFAPNKKITWVFTPEGKLFMLLPVPNEAPQLALEWHYHTDDSNKPMGLNIELKKGQTVMTIFEFVDDKQMRIQIEGTNPGDTRPNSFQNPTVFKKVSTDATLPPNTQIDEFDGKS
;
A
#
# COMPACT_ATOMS: atom_id res chain seq x y z
N MET A 1 17.30 -41.79 42.10
CA MET A 1 16.37 -40.66 41.89
C MET A 1 17.00 -39.78 40.82
N ASN A 2 16.49 -39.48 39.63
CA ASN A 2 15.19 -39.70 38.98
C ASN A 2 15.39 -39.69 37.44
N ASN A 3 14.75 -40.67 36.81
CA ASN A 3 14.04 -40.74 35.52
C ASN A 3 14.50 -40.02 34.24
N HIS A 4 14.64 -40.87 33.21
CA HIS A 4 14.48 -40.66 31.78
C HIS A 4 13.31 -39.76 31.38
N PHE A 5 13.51 -38.96 30.32
CA PHE A 5 12.43 -38.41 29.49
C PHE A 5 12.73 -38.72 28.01
N LEU A 6 11.96 -39.63 27.42
CA LEU A 6 11.79 -39.81 25.98
C LEU A 6 10.41 -39.25 25.61
N ALA A 7 10.35 -38.34 24.65
CA ALA A 7 9.10 -37.89 24.05
C ALA A 7 8.94 -38.55 22.68
N HIS A 8 8.15 -39.63 22.63
CA HIS A 8 7.60 -40.19 21.40
C HIS A 8 6.24 -39.52 21.13
N LEU A 9 6.07 -38.92 19.94
CA LEU A 9 4.77 -38.52 19.41
C LEU A 9 4.14 -39.71 18.68
N PRO A 10 2.94 -40.18 19.07
CA PRO A 10 2.22 -41.16 18.26
C PRO A 10 1.39 -40.47 17.17
N SER A 11 1.71 -40.80 15.92
CA SER A 11 0.85 -40.60 14.75
C SER A 11 -0.48 -41.32 14.95
N ARG A 12 -1.60 -40.58 14.95
CA ARG A 12 -2.95 -41.15 14.87
C ARG A 12 -3.37 -41.27 13.42
N ALA A 13 -3.28 -42.49 12.91
CA ALA A 13 -4.07 -42.95 11.78
C ALA A 13 -5.50 -43.25 12.26
N LEU A 14 -6.51 -42.88 11.47
CA LEU A 14 -7.80 -43.57 11.50
C LEU A 14 -8.29 -43.87 10.07
N PRO A 15 -8.93 -45.05 9.87
CA PRO A 15 -9.23 -45.63 8.56
C PRO A 15 -10.71 -45.48 8.20
N SER A 16 -11.04 -45.68 6.91
CA SER A 16 -12.17 -46.48 6.37
C SER A 16 -12.36 -46.09 4.89
N ARG A 17 -12.08 -46.99 3.94
CA ARG A 17 -13.05 -47.88 3.25
C ARG A 17 -14.24 -47.08 2.71
N LEU A 18 -14.50 -47.05 1.39
CA LEU A 18 -15.00 -48.19 0.62
C LEU A 18 -14.68 -48.03 -0.88
N LEU A 19 -14.32 -49.16 -1.50
CA LEU A 19 -14.36 -49.38 -2.94
C LEU A 19 -15.83 -49.52 -3.38
N ALA A 20 -16.22 -48.93 -4.50
CA ALA A 20 -17.36 -49.40 -5.28
C ALA A 20 -17.15 -49.07 -6.77
N SER A 21 -16.94 -50.14 -7.54
CA SER A 21 -16.93 -50.21 -9.00
C SER A 21 -18.25 -49.76 -9.61
N GLY A 22 -18.21 -49.30 -10.87
CA GLY A 22 -19.42 -49.11 -11.67
C GLY A 22 -19.15 -48.56 -13.06
N LEU A 23 -18.47 -49.33 -13.91
CA LEU A 23 -18.39 -49.06 -15.34
C LEU A 23 -19.72 -49.51 -15.99
N CYS A 24 -20.67 -48.60 -16.17
CA CYS A 24 -21.89 -48.87 -16.92
C CYS A 24 -21.71 -48.43 -18.38
N LEU A 25 -21.33 -49.38 -19.24
CA LEU A 25 -21.55 -49.32 -20.68
C LEU A 25 -23.00 -49.76 -20.94
N GLY A 26 -23.87 -48.79 -21.28
CA GLY A 26 -25.23 -49.03 -21.77
C GLY A 26 -25.37 -48.43 -23.17
N LEU A 27 -25.60 -49.29 -24.16
CA LEU A 27 -25.72 -48.96 -25.58
C LEU A 27 -27.20 -48.91 -25.99
N LEU A 28 -27.53 -47.90 -26.81
CA LEU A 28 -28.65 -47.76 -27.76
C LEU A 28 -30.12 -47.87 -27.31
N GLY A 29 -30.89 -46.83 -27.68
CA GLY A 29 -32.34 -46.85 -27.80
C GLY A 29 -32.86 -45.48 -28.28
N ILE A 30 -32.94 -45.31 -29.60
CA ILE A 30 -33.49 -44.13 -30.28
C ILE A 30 -35.02 -44.24 -30.29
N LEU A 31 -35.73 -43.25 -29.76
CA LEU A 31 -37.12 -42.93 -30.13
C LEU A 31 -37.32 -41.44 -29.90
N GLY A 32 -37.52 -40.71 -31.00
CA GLY A 32 -37.68 -39.26 -30.99
C GLY A 32 -39.06 -38.84 -30.51
N VAL A 33 -39.11 -37.73 -29.77
CA VAL A 33 -40.31 -36.87 -29.64
C VAL A 33 -39.84 -35.43 -29.38
N SER A 34 -40.37 -34.53 -30.22
CA SER A 34 -40.57 -33.08 -30.09
C SER A 34 -39.54 -32.24 -29.33
N ILE A 35 -38.81 -31.40 -30.07
CA ILE A 35 -38.07 -30.25 -29.54
C ILE A 35 -39.10 -29.21 -29.09
N GLY A 36 -39.50 -29.26 -27.82
CA GLY A 36 -39.98 -28.09 -27.10
C GLY A 36 -38.75 -27.43 -26.48
N SER A 37 -38.31 -26.29 -27.03
CA SER A 37 -37.25 -25.49 -26.41
C SER A 37 -37.77 -24.85 -25.12
N ASP A 38 -37.77 -25.62 -24.04
CA ASP A 38 -37.76 -25.04 -22.70
C ASP A 38 -36.43 -24.29 -22.55
N LEU A 39 -36.54 -22.96 -22.54
CA LEU A 39 -35.48 -22.06 -22.13
C LEU A 39 -35.13 -22.38 -20.68
N LEU A 40 -34.20 -23.33 -20.49
CA LEU A 40 -33.49 -23.45 -19.23
C LEU A 40 -32.66 -22.19 -19.07
N VAL A 41 -33.23 -21.24 -18.33
CA VAL A 41 -32.48 -20.17 -17.68
C VAL A 41 -31.40 -20.87 -16.86
N ALA A 42 -30.19 -20.97 -17.41
CA ALA A 42 -29.02 -21.31 -16.63
C ALA A 42 -29.00 -20.36 -15.43
N PRO A 43 -28.68 -20.83 -14.21
CA PRO A 43 -28.43 -19.91 -13.12
C PRO A 43 -27.30 -19.00 -13.60
N ALA A 44 -27.63 -17.73 -13.84
CA ALA A 44 -26.62 -16.70 -14.01
C ALA A 44 -25.84 -16.73 -12.70
N VAL A 45 -24.65 -17.31 -12.74
CA VAL A 45 -23.65 -17.10 -11.71
C VAL A 45 -23.46 -15.59 -11.73
N ALA A 46 -24.01 -14.92 -10.72
CA ALA A 46 -23.67 -13.54 -10.47
C ALA A 46 -22.16 -13.54 -10.26
N GLU A 47 -21.42 -13.19 -11.31
CA GLU A 47 -20.04 -12.78 -11.16
C GLU A 47 -20.09 -11.65 -10.15
N ALA A 48 -19.63 -11.94 -8.92
CA ALA A 48 -19.33 -10.89 -7.98
C ALA A 48 -18.33 -10.01 -8.71
N GLN A 49 -18.79 -8.84 -9.18
CA GLN A 49 -17.91 -7.80 -9.68
C GLN A 49 -16.90 -7.55 -8.57
N ILE A 50 -15.68 -8.05 -8.78
CA ILE A 50 -14.52 -7.65 -8.00
C ILE A 50 -14.54 -6.13 -8.09
N PRO A 51 -14.63 -5.40 -6.96
CA PRO A 51 -14.64 -3.95 -6.98
C PRO A 51 -13.47 -3.51 -7.84
N SER A 52 -13.77 -2.77 -8.91
CA SER A 52 -12.77 -2.20 -9.81
C SER A 52 -11.64 -1.67 -8.95
N THR A 53 -10.47 -2.30 -9.02
CA THR A 53 -9.28 -1.83 -8.32
C THR A 53 -9.10 -0.40 -8.76
N LYS A 54 -9.40 0.55 -7.88
CA LYS A 54 -9.31 1.97 -8.18
C LYS A 54 -7.87 2.19 -8.59
N GLU A 55 -7.62 2.52 -9.87
CA GLU A 55 -6.28 2.76 -10.38
C GLU A 55 -5.63 3.81 -9.48
N VAL A 56 -4.64 3.38 -8.70
CA VAL A 56 -3.98 4.21 -7.70
C VAL A 56 -2.99 5.09 -8.46
N SER A 57 -3.46 6.28 -8.85
CA SER A 57 -2.64 7.29 -9.50
C SER A 57 -1.77 8.02 -8.49
N THR A 58 -0.55 8.38 -8.90
CA THR A 58 0.34 9.29 -8.15
C THR A 58 -0.28 10.67 -7.92
N GLN A 59 -1.29 11.05 -8.71
CA GLN A 59 -2.11 12.25 -8.47
C GLN A 59 -2.85 12.22 -7.13
N ASN A 60 -3.11 11.03 -6.57
CA ASN A 60 -3.71 10.91 -5.24
C ASN A 60 -2.79 11.41 -4.12
N LEU A 61 -1.49 11.58 -4.40
CA LEU A 61 -0.49 12.09 -3.47
C LEU A 61 -0.70 13.58 -3.16
N ILE A 62 -1.32 14.34 -4.08
CA ILE A 62 -1.51 15.78 -3.92
C ILE A 62 -2.36 16.10 -2.68
N GLY A 63 -1.90 17.08 -1.90
CA GLY A 63 -2.55 17.57 -0.69
C GLY A 63 -1.65 17.53 0.54
N LYS A 64 -2.28 17.62 1.71
CA LYS A 64 -1.63 17.67 3.03
C LYS A 64 -1.72 16.31 3.72
N TRP A 65 -0.59 15.87 4.26
CA TRP A 65 -0.42 14.58 4.89
C TRP A 65 0.26 14.75 6.24
N GLU A 66 -0.34 14.24 7.31
CA GLU A 66 0.20 14.30 8.65
C GLU A 66 0.76 12.94 9.06
N GLY A 67 2.03 12.91 9.46
CA GLY A 67 2.70 11.72 9.99
C GLY A 67 3.29 11.99 11.37
N GLU A 68 3.70 10.91 12.05
CA GLU A 68 4.44 10.99 13.31
C GLU A 68 5.86 10.49 13.05
N PHE A 69 6.86 11.35 13.23
CA PHE A 69 8.27 11.00 12.99
C PHE A 69 9.01 10.65 14.28
N ALA A 70 8.44 11.00 15.44
CA ALA A 70 8.90 10.60 16.76
C ALA A 70 7.71 10.67 17.75
N PRO A 71 7.76 10.00 18.91
CA PRO A 71 6.66 10.00 19.86
C PRO A 71 6.13 11.40 20.19
N ASN A 72 4.84 11.63 19.91
CA ASN A 72 4.12 12.90 20.06
C ASN A 72 4.65 14.06 19.20
N LYS A 73 5.47 13.79 18.18
CA LYS A 73 5.99 14.78 17.24
C LYS A 73 5.41 14.52 15.85
N LYS A 74 4.44 15.35 15.50
CA LYS A 74 3.80 15.34 14.19
C LYS A 74 4.58 16.17 13.19
N ILE A 75 4.44 15.77 11.94
CA ILE A 75 4.97 16.45 10.78
C ILE A 75 3.89 16.53 9.72
N THR A 76 3.81 17.66 9.02
CA THR A 76 2.91 17.79 7.88
C THR A 76 3.72 17.92 6.60
N TRP A 77 3.44 17.04 5.64
CA TRP A 77 3.93 17.12 4.28
C TRP A 77 2.86 17.68 3.35
N VAL A 78 3.25 18.57 2.47
CA VAL A 78 2.38 19.16 1.44
C VAL A 78 2.95 18.82 0.08
N PHE A 79 2.26 17.95 -0.65
CA PHE A 79 2.60 17.59 -2.02
C PHE A 79 1.81 18.45 -2.98
N THR A 80 2.51 19.21 -3.81
CA THR A 80 1.90 20.10 -4.78
C THR A 80 1.89 19.48 -6.19
N PRO A 81 0.93 19.85 -7.06
CA PRO A 81 0.83 19.29 -8.40
C PRO A 81 2.04 19.61 -9.29
N GLU A 82 2.78 20.67 -8.99
CA GLU A 82 3.99 21.09 -9.71
C GLU A 82 5.26 20.34 -9.28
N GLY A 83 5.15 19.34 -8.38
CA GLY A 83 6.30 18.53 -7.96
C GLY A 83 7.10 19.13 -6.80
N LYS A 84 6.53 20.06 -6.02
CA LYS A 84 7.15 20.54 -4.77
C LYS A 84 6.62 19.77 -3.57
N LEU A 85 7.53 19.46 -2.66
CA LEU A 85 7.24 18.86 -1.37
C LEU A 85 7.63 19.86 -0.28
N PHE A 86 6.65 20.26 0.54
CA PHE A 86 6.92 21.08 1.71
C PHE A 86 6.79 20.29 2.99
N MET A 87 7.73 20.48 3.91
CA MET A 87 7.65 19.97 5.28
C MET A 87 7.36 21.13 6.23
N LEU A 88 6.17 21.15 6.85
CA LEU A 88 5.85 22.14 7.87
C LEU A 88 6.54 21.79 9.18
N LEU A 89 7.31 22.73 9.70
CA LEU A 89 7.99 22.57 10.98
C LEU A 89 7.08 22.99 12.14
N PRO A 90 7.11 22.29 13.28
CA PRO A 90 6.42 22.77 14.47
C PRO A 90 7.07 24.07 14.94
N VAL A 91 6.27 25.13 15.08
CA VAL A 91 6.69 26.43 15.59
C VAL A 91 5.90 26.78 16.86
N PRO A 92 6.45 27.58 17.79
CA PRO A 92 5.69 28.10 18.92
C PRO A 92 4.45 28.87 18.47
N ASN A 93 3.42 28.89 19.32
CA ASN A 93 2.25 29.73 19.08
C ASN A 93 2.69 31.18 18.85
N GLU A 94 2.09 31.85 17.86
CA GLU A 94 2.36 33.24 17.42
C GLU A 94 3.57 33.43 16.49
N ALA A 95 4.45 32.44 16.32
CA ALA A 95 5.49 32.50 15.29
C ALA A 95 4.89 32.23 13.90
N PRO A 96 5.40 32.88 12.82
CA PRO A 96 5.07 32.49 11.46
C PRO A 96 5.37 31.02 11.21
N GLN A 97 4.50 30.35 10.44
CA GLN A 97 4.73 28.97 10.04
C GLN A 97 6.05 28.88 9.24
N LEU A 98 6.91 27.94 9.58
CA LEU A 98 8.12 27.64 8.82
C LEU A 98 7.90 26.37 7.99
N ALA A 99 8.42 26.36 6.75
CA ALA A 99 8.41 25.17 5.90
C ALA A 99 9.75 24.96 5.21
N LEU A 100 10.19 23.71 5.11
CA LEU A 100 11.28 23.32 4.21
C LEU A 100 10.71 23.01 2.83
N GLU A 101 11.39 23.44 1.77
CA GLU A 101 11.02 23.16 0.38
C GLU A 101 12.00 22.17 -0.27
N TRP A 102 11.44 21.12 -0.87
CA TRP A 102 12.11 20.15 -1.73
C TRP A 102 11.32 19.92 -3.02
N HIS A 103 11.92 19.24 -3.98
CA HIS A 103 11.19 18.70 -5.13
C HIS A 103 10.96 17.21 -4.96
N TYR A 104 9.94 16.68 -5.63
CA TYR A 104 9.69 15.26 -5.65
C TYR A 104 9.30 14.76 -7.04
N HIS A 105 9.61 13.49 -7.27
CA HIS A 105 9.19 12.75 -8.44
C HIS A 105 8.70 11.36 -8.04
N THR A 106 7.66 10.87 -8.70
CA THR A 106 7.09 9.55 -8.43
C THR A 106 7.28 8.62 -9.61
N ASP A 107 7.59 7.36 -9.33
CA ASP A 107 7.65 6.28 -10.31
C ASP A 107 6.63 5.20 -9.92
N ASP A 108 5.59 5.05 -10.72
CA ASP A 108 4.50 4.08 -10.49
C ASP A 108 4.67 2.75 -11.24
N SER A 109 5.82 2.55 -11.90
CA SER A 109 6.13 1.32 -12.65
C SER A 109 6.29 0.08 -11.77
N ASN A 110 6.50 0.26 -10.46
CA ASN A 110 6.72 -0.81 -9.49
C ASN A 110 5.78 -0.67 -8.28
N LYS A 111 5.63 -1.77 -7.53
CA LYS A 111 4.96 -1.79 -6.22
C LYS A 111 5.92 -2.35 -5.16
N PRO A 112 6.16 -1.63 -4.05
CA PRO A 112 5.71 -0.26 -3.75
C PRO A 112 6.26 0.77 -4.75
N MET A 113 5.54 1.87 -4.92
CA MET A 113 5.89 2.91 -5.89
C MET A 113 7.14 3.66 -5.44
N GLY A 114 7.91 4.18 -6.39
CA GLY A 114 9.07 5.01 -6.11
C GLY A 114 8.66 6.44 -5.77
N LEU A 115 9.26 7.01 -4.72
CA LEU A 115 9.23 8.44 -4.44
C LEU A 115 10.68 8.92 -4.32
N ASN A 116 11.06 9.87 -5.17
CA ASN A 116 12.35 10.53 -5.13
C ASN A 116 12.15 11.89 -4.46
N ILE A 117 12.97 12.20 -3.47
CA ILE A 117 12.95 13.49 -2.78
C ILE A 117 14.26 14.19 -3.11
N GLU A 118 14.17 15.26 -3.88
CA GLU A 118 15.29 16.09 -4.30
C GLU A 118 15.50 17.20 -3.26
N LEU A 119 16.54 17.00 -2.45
CA LEU A 119 16.98 17.96 -1.44
C LEU A 119 17.72 19.13 -2.12
N LYS A 120 17.85 20.24 -1.39
CA LYS A 120 18.72 21.34 -1.81
C LYS A 120 20.15 20.85 -2.00
N LYS A 121 20.89 21.43 -2.95
CA LYS A 121 22.25 21.03 -3.41
C LYS A 121 22.31 19.79 -4.31
N GLY A 122 21.18 19.38 -4.91
CA GLY A 122 21.14 18.35 -5.95
C GLY A 122 21.26 16.91 -5.42
N GLN A 123 21.13 16.74 -4.11
CA GLN A 123 21.10 15.42 -3.48
C GLN A 123 19.70 14.83 -3.60
N THR A 124 19.60 13.54 -3.92
CA THR A 124 18.29 12.86 -4.04
C THR A 124 18.24 11.68 -3.07
N VAL A 125 17.18 11.63 -2.27
CA VAL A 125 16.85 10.48 -1.42
C VAL A 125 15.87 9.58 -2.19
N MET A 126 16.27 8.33 -2.39
CA MET A 126 15.44 7.32 -3.07
C MET A 126 14.59 6.59 -2.04
N THR A 127 13.27 6.74 -2.10
CA THR A 127 12.33 6.13 -1.14
C THR A 127 11.29 5.25 -1.85
N ILE A 128 10.45 4.57 -1.08
CA ILE A 128 9.27 3.88 -1.60
C ILE A 128 8.04 4.32 -0.83
N PHE A 129 6.89 4.28 -1.48
CA PHE A 129 5.61 4.54 -0.85
C PHE A 129 4.49 3.68 -1.41
N GLU A 130 3.42 3.58 -0.63
CA GLU A 130 2.15 3.05 -1.10
C GLU A 130 0.99 3.74 -0.38
N PHE A 131 -0.16 3.76 -1.03
CA PHE A 131 -1.42 4.08 -0.38
C PHE A 131 -1.96 2.80 0.26
N VAL A 132 -2.22 2.86 1.57
CA VAL A 132 -2.97 1.81 2.29
C VAL A 132 -4.45 1.94 1.93
N ASP A 133 -4.93 3.18 1.85
CA ASP A 133 -6.25 3.57 1.34
C ASP A 133 -6.22 5.04 0.86
N ASP A 134 -7.39 5.60 0.51
CA ASP A 134 -7.51 7.00 0.03
C ASP A 134 -7.09 8.07 1.06
N LYS A 135 -6.96 7.72 2.34
CA LYS A 135 -6.67 8.60 3.46
C LYS A 135 -5.40 8.23 4.20
N GLN A 136 -4.71 7.16 3.80
CA GLN A 136 -3.51 6.70 4.48
C GLN A 136 -2.47 6.23 3.46
N MET A 137 -1.24 6.69 3.66
CA MET A 137 -0.07 6.21 2.93
C MET A 137 1.03 5.81 3.90
N ARG A 138 1.93 4.95 3.47
CA ARG A 138 3.17 4.65 4.19
C ARG A 138 4.37 4.94 3.29
N ILE A 139 5.41 5.53 3.87
CA ILE A 139 6.64 5.92 3.17
C ILE A 139 7.84 5.35 3.93
N GLN A 140 8.80 4.77 3.21
CA GLN A 140 10.09 4.41 3.77
C GLN A 140 11.00 5.63 3.87
N ILE A 141 11.12 6.22 5.06
CA ILE A 141 12.00 7.37 5.33
C ILE A 141 13.20 6.93 6.17
N GLU A 142 12.95 6.20 7.25
CA GLU A 142 14.02 5.68 8.12
C GLU A 142 14.97 4.79 7.32
N GLY A 143 16.28 4.96 7.54
CA GLY A 143 17.30 4.18 6.83
C GLY A 143 17.45 4.52 5.34
N THR A 144 16.95 5.68 4.89
CA THR A 144 17.23 6.21 3.54
C THR A 144 18.11 7.45 3.61
N ASN A 145 19.18 7.51 2.80
CA ASN A 145 20.06 8.67 2.70
C ASN A 145 20.32 9.03 1.23
N PRO A 146 20.81 10.26 0.95
CA PRO A 146 21.30 10.60 -0.37
C PRO A 146 22.39 9.64 -0.87
N GLY A 147 22.22 9.14 -2.09
CA GLY A 147 23.17 8.22 -2.73
C GLY A 147 22.91 6.73 -2.45
N ASP A 148 22.05 6.39 -1.50
CA ASP A 148 21.63 5.01 -1.27
C ASP A 148 20.77 4.48 -2.43
N THR A 149 20.80 3.17 -2.66
CA THR A 149 19.88 2.52 -3.60
C THR A 149 18.45 2.57 -3.07
N ARG A 150 17.46 2.67 -3.98
CA ARG A 150 16.04 2.62 -3.59
C ARG A 150 15.76 1.35 -2.77
N PRO A 151 15.10 1.45 -1.59
CA PRO A 151 14.62 0.28 -0.86
C PRO A 151 13.67 -0.57 -1.71
N ASN A 152 13.72 -1.89 -1.55
CA ASN A 152 12.83 -2.83 -2.24
C ASN A 152 11.63 -3.27 -1.37
N SER A 153 11.61 -2.90 -0.10
CA SER A 153 10.62 -3.31 0.90
C SER A 153 10.61 -2.34 2.07
N PHE A 154 9.48 -2.28 2.78
CA PHE A 154 9.33 -1.43 3.96
C PHE A 154 9.99 -2.04 5.19
N GLN A 155 10.72 -1.22 5.95
CA GLN A 155 11.32 -1.50 7.23
C GLN A 155 11.02 -0.33 8.16
N ASN A 156 10.02 -0.47 9.03
CA ASN A 156 9.51 0.61 9.89
C ASN A 156 9.08 1.87 9.11
N PRO A 157 8.13 1.75 8.17
CA PRO A 157 7.71 2.90 7.37
C PRO A 157 6.97 3.92 8.22
N THR A 158 7.13 5.20 7.88
CA THR A 158 6.33 6.27 8.45
C THR A 158 4.94 6.24 7.82
N VAL A 159 3.90 6.17 8.67
CA VAL A 159 2.50 6.22 8.23
C VAL A 159 2.03 7.67 8.27
N PHE A 160 1.44 8.12 7.16
CA PHE A 160 0.84 9.43 7.02
C PHE A 160 -0.67 9.31 6.79
N LYS A 161 -1.42 10.24 7.36
CA LYS A 161 -2.86 10.39 7.16
C LYS A 161 -3.14 11.63 6.32
N LYS A 162 -4.00 11.51 5.32
CA LYS A 162 -4.44 12.64 4.51
C LYS A 162 -5.32 13.54 5.36
N VAL A 163 -4.92 14.80 5.51
CA VAL A 163 -5.69 15.81 6.26
C VAL A 163 -6.38 16.81 5.35
N SER A 164 -5.91 16.96 4.10
CA SER A 164 -6.56 17.79 3.08
C SER A 164 -6.14 17.40 1.67
N THR A 165 -6.99 17.66 0.69
CA THR A 165 -6.63 17.64 -0.75
C THR A 165 -6.08 18.97 -1.23
N ASP A 166 -6.22 20.03 -0.44
CA ASP A 166 -5.63 21.34 -0.71
C ASP A 166 -4.11 21.29 -0.46
N ALA A 167 -3.34 21.65 -1.47
CA ALA A 167 -1.88 21.64 -1.47
C ALA A 167 -1.27 23.04 -1.22
N THR A 168 -2.06 24.02 -0.79
CA THR A 168 -1.55 25.36 -0.45
C THR A 168 -0.91 25.39 0.93
N LEU A 169 0.17 26.15 1.09
CA LEU A 169 0.76 26.40 2.40
C LEU A 169 -0.15 27.30 3.25
N PRO A 170 -0.07 27.22 4.59
CA PRO A 170 -0.70 28.20 5.46
C PRO A 170 -0.30 29.63 5.08
N PRO A 171 -1.18 30.63 5.24
CA PRO A 171 -0.84 32.03 4.99
C PRO A 171 0.40 32.48 5.78
N ASN A 172 1.22 33.34 5.17
CA ASN A 172 2.44 33.88 5.78
C ASN A 172 3.49 32.81 6.15
N THR A 173 3.42 31.61 5.57
CA THR A 173 4.47 30.60 5.72
C THR A 173 5.79 31.14 5.17
N GLN A 174 6.83 31.12 5.99
CA GLN A 174 8.20 31.41 5.56
C GLN A 174 8.84 30.10 5.08
N ILE A 175 9.45 30.16 3.91
CA ILE A 175 10.21 29.03 3.38
C ILE A 175 11.64 29.15 3.91
N ASP A 176 12.06 28.16 4.69
CA ASP A 176 13.44 28.03 5.12
C ASP A 176 14.22 27.21 4.09
N GLU A 177 15.39 27.71 3.76
CA GLU A 177 16.36 27.05 2.89
C GLU A 177 17.28 26.18 3.74
N PHE A 178 16.73 25.22 4.49
CA PHE A 178 17.59 24.39 5.33
C PHE A 178 18.63 23.66 4.49
N ASP A 179 19.87 24.02 4.74
CA ASP A 179 21.01 23.75 3.86
C ASP A 179 21.80 22.50 4.28
N GLY A 180 21.29 21.74 5.28
CA GLY A 180 21.83 20.46 5.71
C GLY A 180 23.25 20.49 6.28
N LYS A 181 23.77 21.65 6.70
CA LYS A 181 25.08 21.73 7.36
C LYS A 181 24.90 21.78 8.87
N SER A 182 25.14 20.64 9.51
CA SER A 182 25.67 20.56 10.87
C SER A 182 27.04 19.89 10.81
#